data_AF-A0A0Q6AVC3-F1
#
_entry.id   AF-A0A0Q6AVC3-F1
#
_cell.length_a   1.000
_cell.length_b   1.000
_cell.length_c   1.000
_cell.angle_alpha   90.00
_cell.angle_beta   90.00
_cell.angle_gamma   90.00
#
_symmetry.space_group_name_H-M   'P 1'
#
loop_
_entity.id
_entity.type
_entity.pdbx_description
1 polymer ?
#
loop_
_entity_poly.entity_id
_entity_poly.type
_entity_poly.pdbx_seq_one_letter_code
_entity_poly.pdbx_strand_id
1 'polypeptide(L)'
;MEKIKKIEKSKINKIYNQPEKSGLAYKLYGKSENINDYSEREINEMILGIYRDKKYLLVDGDYFVNLEEVVKSECSLQEVSYYKKPTLETFKDNSCNQIGNIRTFYVKDYYIITQEPIAGISKHRITKYLSRIGFLNTGRGKYNGLFSIANDYQTMQGGKYPKDLYYPIKRYINGLFFDDDYKISDFDVITSLIITANS
;
A
#
# COMPACT_ATOMS: atom_id res chain seq x y z
N MET A 1 9.31 -11.12 -6.16
CA MET A 1 9.65 -10.12 -7.19
C MET A 1 8.60 -9.03 -7.14
N GLU A 2 8.98 -7.80 -6.80
CA GLU A 2 8.05 -6.67 -6.77
C GLU A 2 7.47 -6.46 -8.17
N LYS A 3 6.14 -6.37 -8.26
CA LYS A 3 5.45 -6.15 -9.52
C LYS A 3 4.66 -4.87 -9.40
N ILE A 4 5.31 -3.75 -9.74
CA ILE A 4 4.64 -2.46 -9.91
C ILE A 4 3.99 -2.40 -11.29
N LYS A 5 2.87 -1.69 -11.40
CA LYS A 5 2.18 -1.47 -12.67
C LYS A 5 3.14 -0.87 -13.70
N LYS A 6 3.18 -1.47 -14.90
CA LYS A 6 3.97 -0.97 -16.02
C LYS A 6 3.14 0.03 -16.82
N ILE A 7 3.70 1.22 -17.02
CA ILE A 7 3.16 2.27 -17.87
C ILE A 7 3.61 2.04 -19.32
N GLU A 8 2.74 2.40 -20.26
CA GLU A 8 3.02 2.30 -21.69
C GLU A 8 4.23 3.15 -22.10
N LYS A 9 5.09 2.58 -22.95
CA LYS A 9 6.30 3.26 -23.43
C LYS A 9 6.00 4.59 -24.12
N SER A 10 4.87 4.69 -24.83
CA SER A 10 4.43 5.93 -25.47
C SER A 10 4.22 7.07 -24.46
N LYS A 11 3.72 6.77 -23.26
CA LYS A 11 3.54 7.77 -22.19
C LYS A 11 4.88 8.18 -21.58
N ILE A 12 5.79 7.23 -21.39
CA ILE A 12 7.15 7.48 -20.92
C ILE A 12 7.90 8.38 -21.92
N ASN A 13 7.85 8.07 -23.22
CA ASN A 13 8.49 8.88 -24.27
C ASN A 13 7.95 10.32 -24.31
N LYS A 14 6.65 10.52 -24.06
CA LYS A 14 6.07 11.87 -23.97
C LYS A 14 6.70 12.68 -22.83
N ILE A 15 7.07 12.05 -21.71
CA ILE A 15 7.71 12.71 -20.57
C ILE A 15 9.12 13.16 -20.94
N TYR A 16 9.93 12.29 -21.58
CA TYR A 16 11.25 12.70 -22.06
C TYR A 16 11.19 13.85 -23.07
N ASN A 17 10.19 13.83 -23.96
CA ASN A 17 10.03 14.87 -24.98
C ASN A 17 9.48 16.19 -24.42
N GLN A 18 8.68 16.16 -23.35
CA GLN A 18 8.03 17.34 -22.76
C GLN A 18 8.04 17.29 -21.21
N PRO A 19 9.22 17.31 -20.58
CA PRO A 19 9.35 17.06 -19.14
C PRO A 19 8.62 18.09 -18.28
N GLU A 20 8.65 19.36 -18.66
CA GLU A 20 7.96 20.44 -17.92
C GLU A 20 6.42 20.30 -17.92
N LYS A 21 5.87 19.56 -18.89
CA LYS A 21 4.42 19.31 -18.99
C LYS A 21 4.00 17.98 -18.36
N SER A 22 4.94 17.21 -17.84
CA SER A 22 4.68 15.87 -17.29
C SER A 22 3.98 15.88 -15.95
N GLY A 23 4.10 16.97 -15.18
CA GLY A 23 3.67 17.03 -13.78
C GLY A 23 4.56 16.25 -12.81
N LEU A 24 5.70 15.72 -13.27
CA LEU A 24 6.65 15.04 -12.39
C LEU A 24 7.48 16.05 -11.59
N ALA A 25 7.69 15.75 -10.32
CA ALA A 25 8.49 16.55 -9.39
C ALA A 25 9.96 16.08 -9.33
N TYR A 26 10.51 15.63 -10.46
CA TYR A 26 11.85 15.01 -10.54
C TYR A 26 12.99 15.97 -10.16
N LYS A 27 12.85 17.27 -10.49
CA LYS A 27 13.80 18.32 -10.07
C LYS A 27 13.89 18.47 -8.55
N LEU A 28 12.77 18.29 -7.84
CA LEU A 28 12.71 18.46 -6.39
C LEU A 28 13.09 17.17 -5.66
N TYR A 29 12.51 16.04 -6.07
CA TYR A 29 12.55 14.79 -5.30
C TYR A 29 13.35 13.66 -5.95
N GLY A 30 13.81 13.82 -7.19
CA GLY A 30 14.65 12.82 -7.86
C GLY A 30 16.15 13.12 -7.73
N LYS A 31 16.98 12.27 -8.34
CA LYS A 31 18.45 12.42 -8.38
C LYS A 31 19.03 13.56 -9.25
N SER A 32 18.29 14.09 -10.23
CA SER A 32 18.80 15.07 -11.20
C SER A 32 17.69 16.02 -11.69
N GLU A 33 18.09 17.22 -12.09
CA GLU A 33 17.21 18.18 -12.76
C GLU A 33 17.04 17.90 -14.27
N ASN A 34 17.81 16.97 -14.83
CA ASN A 34 17.71 16.53 -16.22
C ASN A 34 16.90 15.23 -16.33
N ILE A 35 15.78 15.26 -17.04
CA ILE A 35 14.89 14.10 -17.19
C ILE A 35 15.59 12.92 -17.88
N ASN A 36 16.61 13.17 -18.71
CA ASN A 36 17.32 12.14 -19.46
C ASN A 36 18.27 11.30 -18.61
N ASP A 37 18.53 11.71 -17.37
CA ASP A 37 19.37 10.95 -16.43
C ASP A 37 18.59 9.79 -15.78
N TYR A 38 17.28 9.73 -16.00
CA TYR A 38 16.39 8.71 -15.47
C TYR A 38 16.13 7.62 -16.50
N SER A 39 16.18 6.37 -16.04
CA SER A 39 15.76 5.20 -16.79
C SER A 39 14.23 5.15 -16.98
N GLU A 40 13.76 4.38 -17.97
CA GLU A 40 12.31 4.16 -18.17
C GLU A 40 11.62 3.63 -16.90
N ARG A 41 12.33 2.82 -16.10
CA ARG A 41 11.83 2.31 -14.82
C ARG A 41 11.64 3.42 -13.79
N GLU A 42 12.61 4.31 -13.65
CA GLU A 42 12.50 5.44 -12.71
C GLU A 42 11.38 6.39 -13.14
N ILE A 43 11.23 6.66 -14.44
CA ILE A 43 10.09 7.45 -14.94
C ILE A 43 8.76 6.74 -14.65
N ASN A 44 8.69 5.42 -14.83
CA ASN A 44 7.52 4.63 -14.48
C ASN A 44 7.17 4.76 -12.98
N GLU A 45 8.17 4.69 -12.11
CA GLU A 45 8.02 4.86 -10.66
C GLU A 45 7.55 6.29 -10.32
N MET A 46 8.11 7.32 -10.94
CA MET A 46 7.71 8.72 -10.73
C MET A 46 6.27 9.01 -11.16
N ILE A 47 5.81 8.44 -12.27
CA ILE A 47 4.39 8.51 -12.69
C ILE A 47 3.47 7.93 -11.61
N LEU A 48 3.94 6.89 -10.91
CA LEU A 48 3.22 6.25 -9.81
C LEU A 48 3.43 6.98 -8.47
N GLY A 49 4.16 8.09 -8.45
CA GLY A 49 4.40 8.91 -7.26
C GLY A 49 5.57 8.44 -6.40
N ILE A 50 6.48 7.62 -6.93
CA ILE A 50 7.59 7.00 -6.20
C ILE A 50 8.88 7.74 -6.55
N TYR A 51 9.53 8.33 -5.55
CA TYR A 51 10.82 9.01 -5.70
C TYR A 51 11.84 8.38 -4.74
N ARG A 52 12.48 7.30 -5.22
CA ARG A 52 13.33 6.41 -4.41
C ARG A 52 14.62 7.06 -3.91
N ASP A 53 15.22 7.95 -4.69
CA ASP A 53 16.52 8.54 -4.37
C ASP A 53 16.45 9.35 -3.07
N LYS A 54 15.45 10.24 -2.96
CA LYS A 54 15.23 11.07 -1.78
C LYS A 54 14.19 10.51 -0.80
N LYS A 55 13.70 9.28 -1.03
CA LYS A 55 12.70 8.60 -0.18
C LYS A 55 11.35 9.34 -0.06
N TYR A 56 10.90 10.00 -1.13
CA TYR A 56 9.61 10.71 -1.12
C TYR A 56 8.50 9.92 -1.81
N LEU A 57 7.31 9.97 -1.22
CA LEU A 57 6.09 9.35 -1.74
C LEU A 57 5.01 10.41 -1.96
N LEU A 58 4.41 10.43 -3.16
CA LEU A 58 3.19 11.19 -3.43
C LEU A 58 1.98 10.46 -2.84
N VAL A 59 1.46 10.96 -1.73
CA VAL A 59 0.33 10.38 -1.01
C VAL A 59 -1.02 10.81 -1.59
N ASP A 60 -2.13 10.24 -1.11
CA ASP A 60 -3.47 10.42 -1.68
C ASP A 60 -4.02 11.86 -1.59
N GLY A 61 -3.37 12.72 -0.80
CA GLY A 61 -3.70 14.14 -0.66
C GLY A 61 -2.97 15.05 -1.65
N ASP A 62 -2.29 14.48 -2.65
CA ASP A 62 -1.56 15.21 -3.70
C ASP A 62 -0.38 16.06 -3.19
N TYR A 63 0.28 15.60 -2.13
CA TYR A 63 1.54 16.14 -1.62
C TYR A 63 2.56 15.03 -1.34
N PHE A 64 3.81 15.42 -1.13
CA PHE A 64 4.92 14.51 -0.90
C PHE A 64 5.21 14.34 0.59
N VAL A 65 5.44 13.09 1.00
CA VAL A 65 5.88 12.71 2.35
C VAL A 65 7.29 12.14 2.26
N ASN A 66 8.20 12.61 3.12
CA ASN A 66 9.50 11.96 3.32
C ASN A 66 9.29 10.68 4.14
N LEU A 67 9.61 9.53 3.56
CA LEU A 67 9.42 8.24 4.21
C LEU A 67 10.43 7.99 5.33
N GLU A 68 11.56 8.70 5.39
CA GLU A 68 12.48 8.62 6.53
C GLU A 68 11.84 9.13 7.84
N GLU A 69 10.83 10.00 7.75
CA GLU A 69 10.09 10.53 8.90
C GLU A 69 8.95 9.63 9.35
N VAL A 70 8.69 8.53 8.63
CA VAL A 70 7.57 7.63 8.93
C VAL A 70 7.95 6.69 10.07
N VAL A 71 7.18 6.76 11.15
CA VAL A 71 7.41 5.96 12.36
C VAL A 71 6.48 4.75 12.44
N LYS A 72 5.33 4.81 11.75
CA LYS A 72 4.28 3.80 11.84
C LYS A 72 3.46 3.72 10.57
N SER A 73 2.84 2.57 10.36
CA SER A 73 1.82 2.37 9.32
C SER A 73 0.59 1.69 9.90
N GLU A 74 -0.55 1.84 9.24
CA GLU A 74 -1.77 1.14 9.66
C GLU A 74 -2.72 0.92 8.49
N CYS A 75 -3.65 -0.02 8.65
CA CYS A 75 -4.78 -0.17 7.75
C CYS A 75 -6.10 -0.31 8.52
N SER A 76 -7.19 0.10 7.87
CA SER A 76 -8.55 -0.06 8.39
C SER A 76 -9.23 -1.25 7.71
N LEU A 77 -9.20 -2.42 8.35
CA LEU A 77 -9.87 -3.62 7.86
C LEU A 77 -11.36 -3.57 8.22
N GLN A 78 -12.23 -3.59 7.21
CA GLN A 78 -13.66 -3.41 7.40
C GLN A 78 -14.45 -4.72 7.28
N GLU A 79 -14.12 -5.57 6.30
CA GLU A 79 -14.83 -6.83 6.06
C GLU A 79 -13.87 -7.93 5.60
N VAL A 80 -14.36 -9.17 5.63
CA VAL A 80 -13.71 -10.34 5.05
C VAL A 80 -14.72 -11.16 4.23
N SER A 81 -14.23 -11.88 3.23
CA SER A 81 -14.97 -13.00 2.63
C SER A 81 -14.33 -14.31 3.03
N TYR A 82 -15.10 -15.39 2.91
CA TYR A 82 -14.70 -16.72 3.35
C TYR A 82 -14.67 -17.69 2.17
N TYR A 83 -13.86 -18.74 2.27
CA TYR A 83 -13.87 -19.83 1.27
C TYR A 83 -15.19 -20.61 1.32
N LYS A 84 -15.70 -20.84 2.53
CA LYS A 84 -17.01 -21.47 2.78
C LYS A 84 -17.93 -20.45 3.44
N LYS A 85 -19.19 -20.40 3.03
CA LYS A 85 -20.18 -19.51 3.63
C LYS A 85 -20.32 -19.84 5.13
N PRO A 86 -20.11 -18.87 6.04
CA PRO A 86 -20.31 -19.11 7.46
C PRO A 86 -21.75 -19.52 7.79
N THR A 87 -21.91 -20.33 8.82
CA THR A 87 -23.21 -20.69 9.39
C THR A 87 -23.45 -19.85 10.64
N LEU A 88 -24.68 -19.88 11.17
CA LEU A 88 -24.98 -19.21 12.43
C LEU A 88 -24.13 -19.76 13.59
N GLU A 89 -23.77 -21.04 13.55
CA GLU A 89 -22.93 -21.67 14.56
C GLU A 89 -21.50 -21.13 14.51
N THR A 90 -20.91 -21.05 13.31
CA THR A 90 -19.52 -20.57 13.18
C THR A 90 -19.36 -19.08 13.46
N PHE A 91 -20.45 -18.31 13.39
CA PHE A 91 -20.48 -16.94 13.88
C PHE A 91 -20.55 -16.86 15.42
N LYS A 92 -21.28 -17.78 16.07
CA LYS A 92 -21.43 -17.78 17.54
C LYS A 92 -20.11 -18.06 18.25
N ASP A 93 -19.30 -18.97 17.71
CA ASP A 93 -18.01 -19.36 18.29
C ASP A 93 -16.80 -18.68 17.63
N ASN A 94 -17.04 -17.77 16.66
CA ASN A 94 -16.03 -17.04 15.89
C ASN A 94 -15.10 -17.94 15.04
N SER A 95 -15.38 -19.24 14.89
CA SER A 95 -14.55 -20.16 14.10
C SER A 95 -14.47 -19.79 12.61
N CYS A 96 -15.47 -19.06 12.08
CA CYS A 96 -15.40 -18.54 10.72
C CYS A 96 -14.24 -17.55 10.51
N ASN A 97 -13.84 -16.83 11.56
CA ASN A 97 -12.76 -15.83 11.51
C ASN A 97 -11.37 -16.41 11.82
N GLN A 98 -11.22 -17.74 11.82
CA GLN A 98 -9.91 -18.34 11.70
C GLN A 98 -9.27 -17.94 10.37
N ILE A 99 -7.99 -17.59 10.40
CA ILE A 99 -7.26 -17.07 9.25
C ILE A 99 -7.34 -17.99 8.04
N GLY A 100 -7.33 -19.32 8.21
CA GLY A 100 -7.46 -20.28 7.11
C GLY A 100 -8.85 -20.33 6.46
N ASN A 101 -9.90 -19.83 7.13
CA ASN A 101 -11.26 -19.79 6.59
C ASN A 101 -11.54 -18.51 5.77
N ILE A 102 -10.72 -17.47 5.96
CA ILE A 102 -10.83 -16.19 5.26
C ILE A 102 -10.19 -16.30 3.88
N ARG A 103 -10.91 -15.85 2.85
CA ARG A 103 -10.45 -15.82 1.46
C ARG A 103 -9.86 -14.48 1.05
N THR A 104 -10.48 -13.38 1.48
CA THR A 104 -10.11 -12.03 1.02
C THR A 104 -10.42 -11.03 2.12
N PHE A 105 -9.48 -10.12 2.36
CA PHE A 105 -9.65 -8.97 3.22
C PHE A 105 -10.17 -7.78 2.42
N TYR A 106 -11.13 -7.05 2.98
CA TYR A 106 -11.64 -5.81 2.42
C TYR A 106 -11.27 -4.63 3.32
N VAL A 107 -10.32 -3.86 2.85
CA VAL A 107 -9.70 -2.73 3.55
C VAL A 107 -10.33 -1.43 3.06
N LYS A 108 -10.65 -0.54 3.99
CA LYS A 108 -11.12 0.81 3.67
C LYS A 108 -9.96 1.69 3.26
N ASP A 109 -8.96 1.81 4.14
CA ASP A 109 -7.82 2.71 3.93
C ASP A 109 -6.51 2.15 4.49
N TYR A 110 -5.39 2.63 3.92
CA TYR A 110 -4.03 2.49 4.42
C TYR A 110 -3.44 3.85 4.75
N TYR A 111 -2.63 3.91 5.81
CA TYR A 111 -1.95 5.12 6.23
C TYR A 111 -0.49 4.86 6.57
N ILE A 112 0.33 5.89 6.36
CA ILE A 112 1.64 6.06 6.98
C ILE A 112 1.56 7.24 7.94
N ILE A 113 2.27 7.16 9.05
CA ILE A 113 2.26 8.16 10.12
C ILE A 113 3.67 8.68 10.29
N THR A 114 3.83 10.00 10.14
CA THR A 114 5.12 10.67 10.35
C THR A 114 5.28 11.14 11.78
N GLN A 115 6.53 11.28 12.20
CA GLN A 115 6.89 11.92 13.46
C GLN A 115 6.48 13.40 13.45
N GLU A 116 6.89 14.13 12.42
CA GLU A 116 6.59 15.56 12.26
C GLU A 116 5.42 15.77 11.28
N PRO A 117 4.44 16.64 11.61
CA PRO A 117 3.30 16.89 10.75
C PRO A 117 3.66 17.77 9.55
N ILE A 118 3.10 17.43 8.39
CA ILE A 118 3.18 18.24 7.17
C ILE A 118 1.90 19.06 7.08
N ALA A 119 2.01 20.38 7.21
CA ALA A 119 0.86 21.30 7.26
C ALA A 119 -0.21 20.88 8.31
N GLY A 120 0.24 20.39 9.47
CA GLY A 120 -0.64 19.95 10.56
C GLY A 120 -1.17 18.52 10.42
N ILE A 121 -0.80 17.78 9.38
CA ILE A 121 -1.23 16.40 9.15
C ILE A 121 -0.05 15.45 9.43
N SER A 122 -0.22 14.52 10.36
CA SER A 122 0.77 13.46 10.64
C SER A 122 0.35 12.08 10.10
N LYS A 123 -0.93 11.88 9.83
CA LYS A 123 -1.48 10.63 9.32
C LYS A 123 -1.86 10.78 7.85
N HIS A 124 -1.07 10.16 6.98
CA HIS A 124 -1.15 10.33 5.53
C HIS A 124 -1.74 9.10 4.87
N ARG A 125 -2.83 9.28 4.13
CA ARG A 125 -3.48 8.18 3.42
C ARG A 125 -2.69 7.78 2.18
N ILE A 126 -2.48 6.48 1.98
CA ILE A 126 -1.74 5.90 0.84
C ILE A 126 -2.55 4.83 0.07
N THR A 127 -3.86 4.74 0.32
CA THR A 127 -4.73 3.73 -0.29
C THR A 127 -4.78 3.83 -1.81
N LYS A 128 -4.96 5.05 -2.36
CA LYS A 128 -4.97 5.27 -3.81
C LYS A 128 -3.59 5.02 -4.40
N TYR A 129 -2.51 5.37 -3.70
CA TYR A 129 -1.16 4.97 -4.11
C TYR A 129 -1.04 3.45 -4.29
N LEU A 130 -1.41 2.66 -3.27
CA LEU A 130 -1.33 1.19 -3.32
C LEU A 130 -2.24 0.59 -4.42
N SER A 131 -3.37 1.23 -4.71
CA SER A 131 -4.21 0.85 -5.86
C SER A 131 -3.58 1.25 -7.20
N ARG A 132 -3.00 2.45 -7.30
CA ARG A 132 -2.35 2.98 -8.52
C ARG A 132 -1.18 2.11 -8.97
N ILE A 133 -0.36 1.62 -8.03
CA ILE A 133 0.74 0.70 -8.31
C ILE A 133 0.28 -0.73 -8.66
N GLY A 134 -1.02 -1.02 -8.50
CA GLY A 134 -1.64 -2.30 -8.83
C GLY A 134 -1.59 -3.35 -7.73
N PHE A 135 -1.30 -2.96 -6.48
CA PHE A 135 -1.34 -3.90 -5.36
C PHE A 135 -2.78 -4.15 -4.89
N LEU A 136 -3.53 -3.07 -4.63
CA LEU A 136 -4.92 -3.16 -4.21
C LEU A 136 -5.87 -3.23 -5.40
N ASN A 137 -6.81 -4.17 -5.34
CA ASN A 137 -7.94 -4.25 -6.27
C ASN A 137 -9.16 -3.54 -5.65
N THR A 138 -10.06 -3.03 -6.48
CA THR A 138 -11.33 -2.48 -5.99
C THR A 138 -12.30 -3.62 -5.66
N GLY A 139 -12.97 -3.52 -4.51
CA GLY A 139 -14.06 -4.40 -4.12
C GLY A 139 -15.23 -4.32 -5.11
N ARG A 140 -15.97 -5.42 -5.24
CA ARG A 140 -17.11 -5.55 -6.16
C ARG A 140 -18.39 -5.93 -5.42
N GLY A 141 -19.53 -5.56 -5.97
CA GLY A 141 -20.84 -5.92 -5.42
C GLY A 141 -21.04 -5.32 -4.04
N LYS A 142 -21.31 -6.16 -3.04
CA LYS A 142 -21.50 -5.70 -1.65
C LYS A 142 -20.26 -5.04 -1.02
N TYR A 143 -19.07 -5.25 -1.61
CA TYR A 143 -17.82 -4.65 -1.15
C TYR A 143 -17.43 -3.38 -1.92
N ASN A 144 -18.36 -2.79 -2.67
CA ASN A 144 -18.13 -1.54 -3.37
C ASN A 144 -17.70 -0.43 -2.38
N GLY A 145 -16.68 0.34 -2.75
CA GLY A 145 -16.09 1.36 -1.89
C GLY A 145 -14.95 0.87 -0.98
N LEU A 146 -14.67 -0.43 -0.96
CA LEU A 146 -13.51 -1.03 -0.27
C LEU A 146 -12.45 -1.48 -1.29
N PHE A 147 -11.26 -1.76 -0.79
CA PHE A 147 -10.15 -2.38 -1.53
C PHE A 147 -9.96 -3.82 -1.07
N SER A 148 -9.59 -4.71 -1.97
CA SER A 148 -9.42 -6.13 -1.68
C SER A 148 -7.98 -6.59 -1.73
N ILE A 149 -7.64 -7.48 -0.79
CA ILE A 149 -6.35 -8.18 -0.66
C ILE A 149 -6.65 -9.66 -0.47
N ALA A 150 -6.03 -10.51 -1.29
CA ALA A 150 -6.15 -11.96 -1.14
C ALA A 150 -5.46 -12.42 0.15
N ASN A 151 -6.00 -13.46 0.79
CA ASN A 151 -5.36 -14.10 1.94
C ASN A 151 -4.46 -15.23 1.45
N ASP A 152 -3.33 -14.88 0.84
CA ASP A 152 -2.44 -15.84 0.21
C ASP A 152 -1.55 -16.54 1.23
N TYR A 153 -1.15 -15.84 2.32
CA TYR A 153 -0.32 -16.44 3.36
C TYR A 153 -1.09 -17.26 4.38
N GLN A 154 -2.38 -16.94 4.61
CA GLN A 154 -3.23 -17.63 5.59
C GLN A 154 -2.60 -17.77 7.00
N THR A 155 -1.80 -16.77 7.40
CA THR A 155 -1.06 -16.78 8.65
C THR A 155 -1.07 -15.41 9.33
N MET A 156 -0.91 -15.42 10.64
CA MET A 156 -0.78 -14.22 11.46
C MET A 156 0.70 -13.81 11.56
N GLN A 157 0.98 -12.52 11.40
CA GLN A 157 2.28 -11.92 11.69
C GLN A 157 2.39 -11.65 13.19
N GLY A 158 3.35 -12.30 13.85
CA GLY A 158 3.59 -12.13 15.29
C GLY A 158 2.36 -12.42 16.18
N GLY A 159 1.40 -13.21 15.67
CA GLY A 159 0.13 -13.47 16.34
C GLY A 159 -0.85 -12.27 16.41
N LYS A 160 -0.50 -11.11 15.85
CA LYS A 160 -1.26 -9.86 16.03
C LYS A 160 -2.23 -9.55 14.89
N TYR A 161 -1.79 -9.70 13.64
CA TYR A 161 -2.58 -9.36 12.47
C TYR A 161 -2.31 -10.29 11.27
N PRO A 162 -3.23 -10.43 10.30
CA PRO A 162 -2.97 -11.17 9.07
C PRO A 162 -1.75 -10.65 8.31
N LYS A 163 -0.84 -11.57 7.94
CA LYS A 163 0.42 -11.22 7.28
C LYS A 163 0.23 -10.49 5.95
N ASP A 164 -0.80 -10.86 5.18
CA ASP A 164 -1.15 -10.22 3.91
C ASP A 164 -1.46 -8.73 4.04
N LEU A 165 -1.96 -8.28 5.21
CA LEU A 165 -2.30 -6.87 5.43
C LEU A 165 -1.08 -5.97 5.60
N TYR A 166 0.03 -6.50 6.13
CA TYR A 166 1.30 -5.76 6.25
C TYR A 166 2.18 -5.88 5.01
N TYR A 167 1.98 -6.92 4.20
CA TYR A 167 2.73 -7.15 2.97
C TYR A 167 2.86 -5.91 2.04
N PRO A 168 1.82 -5.08 1.82
CA PRO A 168 1.97 -3.84 1.05
C PRO A 168 3.02 -2.89 1.62
N ILE A 169 3.07 -2.71 2.95
CA ILE A 169 4.09 -1.86 3.59
C ILE A 169 5.46 -2.51 3.43
N LYS A 170 5.57 -3.80 3.75
CA LYS A 170 6.81 -4.58 3.66
C LYS A 170 7.48 -4.50 2.29
N ARG A 171 6.73 -4.66 1.19
CA ARG A 171 7.32 -4.71 -0.16
C ARG A 171 7.25 -3.38 -0.89
N TYR A 172 6.11 -2.70 -0.85
CA TYR A 172 5.88 -1.53 -1.70
C TYR A 172 6.19 -0.21 -1.01
N ILE A 173 6.63 -0.23 0.25
CA ILE A 173 7.22 0.91 0.93
C ILE A 173 8.65 0.54 1.37
N ASN A 174 8.76 -0.41 2.29
CA ASN A 174 10.01 -0.87 2.88
C ASN A 174 11.01 -1.39 1.83
N GLY A 175 10.65 -2.44 1.09
CA GLY A 175 11.48 -2.97 0.00
C GLY A 175 11.80 -1.94 -1.08
N LEU A 176 10.77 -1.26 -1.61
CA LEU A 176 10.98 -0.27 -2.67
C LEU A 176 11.87 0.91 -2.26
N PHE A 177 11.65 1.52 -1.09
CA PHE A 177 12.36 2.75 -0.76
C PHE A 177 13.64 2.49 0.02
N PHE A 178 13.74 1.45 0.82
CA PHE A 178 14.87 1.29 1.75
C PHE A 178 15.72 0.05 1.48
N ASP A 179 15.30 -0.83 0.57
CA ASP A 179 15.87 -2.16 0.39
C ASP A 179 15.94 -2.95 1.73
N ASP A 180 15.04 -2.63 2.65
CA ASP A 180 14.88 -3.23 3.99
C ASP A 180 13.39 -3.49 4.23
N ASP A 181 13.04 -4.77 4.42
CA ASP A 181 11.68 -5.25 4.64
C ASP A 181 11.00 -4.72 5.93
N TYR A 182 11.77 -4.15 6.87
CA TYR A 182 11.29 -3.81 8.22
C TYR A 182 11.63 -2.39 8.70
N LYS A 183 12.07 -1.49 7.81
CA LYS A 183 12.30 -0.07 8.14
C LYS A 183 11.12 0.55 8.87
N ILE A 184 9.91 0.45 8.30
CA ILE A 184 8.65 0.80 8.96
C ILE A 184 7.98 -0.51 9.42
N SER A 185 8.23 -0.90 10.66
CA SER A 185 7.76 -2.19 11.21
C SER A 185 6.60 -2.07 12.20
N ASP A 186 6.38 -0.89 12.79
CA ASP A 186 5.18 -0.66 13.60
C ASP A 186 3.96 -0.59 12.67
N PHE A 187 3.13 -1.64 12.75
CA PHE A 187 1.93 -1.80 11.95
C PHE A 187 0.73 -2.17 12.82
N ASP A 188 -0.36 -1.46 12.60
CA ASP A 188 -1.65 -1.72 13.23
C ASP A 188 -2.75 -2.02 12.20
N VAL A 189 -3.66 -2.91 12.59
CA VAL A 189 -4.90 -3.17 11.87
C VAL A 189 -6.05 -2.68 12.72
N ILE A 190 -6.69 -1.60 12.27
CA ILE A 190 -7.87 -1.04 12.90
C ILE A 190 -9.09 -1.80 12.39
N THR A 191 -9.73 -2.58 13.26
CA THR A 191 -10.88 -3.39 12.90
C THR A 191 -11.73 -3.77 14.12
N SER A 192 -12.99 -4.08 13.90
CA SER A 192 -13.86 -4.75 14.88
C SER A 192 -13.85 -6.28 14.76
N LEU A 193 -13.20 -6.82 13.71
CA LEU A 193 -13.12 -8.26 13.47
C LEU A 193 -12.07 -8.91 14.38
N ILE A 194 -12.43 -10.00 15.05
CA ILE A 194 -11.50 -10.82 15.83
C ILE A 194 -11.04 -11.97 14.93
N ILE A 195 -9.86 -11.81 14.33
CA ILE A 195 -9.25 -12.84 13.47
C ILE A 195 -8.26 -13.65 14.29
N THR A 196 -8.39 -14.98 14.24
CA THR A 196 -7.54 -15.90 15.01
C THR A 196 -6.63 -16.72 14.10
N ALA A 197 -5.50 -17.19 14.65
CA ALA A 197 -4.67 -18.17 13.95
C ALA A 197 -5.44 -19.50 13.74
N ASN A 198 -4.91 -20.36 12.88
CA ASN A 198 -5.40 -21.73 12.77
C ASN A 198 -5.11 -22.43 14.11
N SER A 199 -6.15 -23.02 14.69
CA SER A 199 -6.07 -23.91 15.85
C SER A 199 -5.47 -25.25 15.48
#